data_AF-A0A2T0VGJ6-F1
#
_entry.id   AF-A0A2T0VGJ6-F1
#
_cell.length_a   1.000
_cell.length_b   1.000
_cell.length_c   1.000
_cell.angle_alpha   90.00
_cell.angle_beta   90.00
_cell.angle_gamma   90.00
#
_symmetry.space_group_name_H-M   'P 1'
#
loop_
_entity.id
_entity.type
_entity.pdbx_description
1 polymer ?
#
loop_
_entity_poly.entity_id
_entity_poly.type
_entity_poly.pdbx_seq_one_letter_code
_entity_poly.pdbx_strand_id
1 'polypeptide(L)'
;MHNELASFSRSAAGADADISLEEYNEGRILGLFLTPHNSRARGVGVLCEQFLVIEIGVIGGRWELGYDREDVLLAKRLIDAVIAGRVVEYFAPRRSRVDVTFLDGTTASETGSHGFGLPTFRRRASKHWDRTVHYEPYGEGLS
;
A
#
# COMPACT_ATOMS: atom_id res chain seq x y z
N MET A 1 -3.41 -18.14 4.91
CA MET A 1 -3.40 -16.89 4.12
C MET A 1 -3.21 -15.65 4.99
N HIS A 2 -4.09 -15.30 5.93
CA HIS A 2 -3.83 -14.13 6.81
C HIS A 2 -2.53 -14.29 7.63
N ASN A 3 -2.33 -15.46 8.23
CA ASN A 3 -1.07 -15.83 8.89
C ASN A 3 0.14 -15.82 7.95
N GLU A 4 -0.08 -16.08 6.66
CA GLU A 4 0.97 -16.10 5.64
C GLU A 4 1.43 -14.69 5.27
N LEU A 5 0.49 -13.75 5.08
CA LEU A 5 0.80 -12.33 4.87
C LEU A 5 1.45 -11.70 6.10
N ALA A 6 0.97 -12.02 7.31
CA ALA A 6 1.59 -11.56 8.55
C ALA A 6 3.01 -12.11 8.72
N SER A 7 3.23 -13.41 8.46
CA SER A 7 4.56 -14.01 8.51
C SER A 7 5.50 -13.43 7.45
N PHE A 8 5.02 -13.24 6.23
CA PHE A 8 5.77 -12.60 5.16
C PHE A 8 6.19 -11.18 5.55
N SER A 9 5.24 -10.39 6.05
CA SER A 9 5.47 -9.00 6.44
C SER A 9 6.48 -8.86 7.58
N ARG A 10 6.41 -9.75 8.59
CA ARG A 10 7.42 -9.82 9.66
C ARG A 10 8.80 -10.15 9.12
N SER A 11 8.89 -11.13 8.23
CA SER A 11 10.17 -11.52 7.64
C SER A 11 10.75 -10.43 6.75
N ALA A 12 9.92 -9.69 6.02
CA ALA A 12 10.35 -8.68 5.07
C ALA A 12 10.73 -7.36 5.75
N ALA A 13 9.92 -6.90 6.71
CA ALA A 13 10.19 -5.64 7.41
C ALA A 13 11.25 -5.78 8.51
N GLY A 14 11.43 -6.99 9.05
CA GLY A 14 12.45 -7.27 10.05
C GLY A 14 12.33 -6.38 11.28
N ALA A 15 13.42 -5.71 11.63
CA ALA A 15 13.48 -4.80 12.78
C ALA A 15 13.18 -3.33 12.41
N ASP A 16 12.93 -3.03 11.12
CA ASP A 16 12.81 -1.65 10.62
C ASP A 16 11.38 -1.08 10.71
N ALA A 17 10.44 -1.87 11.21
CA ALA A 17 9.06 -1.46 11.43
C ALA A 17 8.42 -2.16 12.61
N ASP A 18 7.49 -1.45 13.25
CA ASP A 18 6.54 -2.06 14.17
C ASP A 18 5.41 -2.71 13.38
N ILE A 19 4.99 -3.90 13.83
CA ILE A 19 3.92 -4.66 13.22
C ILE A 19 2.81 -4.86 14.24
N SER A 20 1.66 -4.23 14.00
CA SER A 20 0.46 -4.46 14.78
C SER A 20 -0.49 -5.40 14.04
N LEU A 21 -1.11 -6.29 14.80
CA LEU A 21 -2.22 -7.12 14.33
C LEU A 21 -3.47 -6.68 15.08
N GLU A 22 -4.52 -6.41 14.34
CA GLU A 22 -5.86 -6.23 14.88
C GLU A 22 -6.66 -7.50 14.64
N GLU A 23 -6.97 -8.21 15.71
CA GLU A 23 -7.78 -9.42 15.67
C GLU A 23 -9.24 -9.08 15.98
N TYR A 24 -10.16 -9.70 15.23
CA TYR A 24 -11.58 -9.76 15.60
C TYR A 24 -11.92 -11.20 15.95
N ASN A 25 -12.92 -11.39 16.83
CA ASN A 25 -13.39 -12.65 17.43
C ASN A 25 -12.85 -13.96 16.82
N GLU A 26 -12.37 -14.86 17.69
CA GLU A 26 -11.93 -16.23 17.35
C GLU A 26 -10.61 -16.33 16.56
N GLY A 27 -9.65 -15.42 16.80
CA GLY A 27 -8.28 -15.54 16.30
C GLY A 27 -8.14 -15.28 14.80
N ARG A 28 -9.07 -14.52 14.20
CA ARG A 28 -8.95 -14.05 12.82
C ARG A 28 -8.37 -12.65 12.80
N ILE A 29 -7.27 -12.49 12.07
CA ILE A 29 -6.66 -11.18 11.83
C ILE A 29 -7.59 -10.41 10.90
N LEU A 30 -8.10 -9.27 11.38
CA LEU A 30 -8.89 -8.31 10.61
C LEU A 30 -7.98 -7.24 10.00
N GLY A 31 -6.89 -6.89 10.68
CA GLY A 31 -5.94 -5.87 10.24
C GLY A 31 -4.49 -6.25 10.52
N LEU A 32 -3.60 -5.96 9.57
CA LEU A 32 -2.16 -6.01 9.72
C LEU A 32 -1.61 -4.65 9.31
N PHE A 33 -0.91 -3.96 10.21
CA PHE A 33 -0.35 -2.64 9.93
C PHE A 33 1.15 -2.66 10.17
N LEU A 34 1.89 -2.16 9.20
CA LEU A 34 3.34 -1.98 9.27
C LEU A 34 3.62 -0.49 9.41
N THR A 35 4.24 -0.11 10.54
CA THR A 35 4.64 1.27 10.82
C THR A 35 6.16 1.36 10.78
N PRO A 36 6.75 1.95 9.72
CA PRO A 36 8.20 2.06 9.61
C PRO A 36 8.77 2.98 10.68
N HIS A 37 9.97 2.67 11.16
CA HIS A 37 10.71 3.56 12.06
C HIS A 37 11.29 4.76 11.29
N ASN A 38 11.58 4.60 10.00
CA ASN A 38 11.92 5.73 9.12
C ASN A 38 10.68 6.61 8.87
N SER A 39 10.67 7.81 9.46
CA SER A 39 9.60 8.80 9.29
C SER A 39 9.36 9.29 7.85
N ARG A 40 10.28 9.05 6.92
CA ARG A 40 10.14 9.36 5.49
C ARG A 40 9.66 8.18 4.66
N ALA A 41 9.63 6.98 5.25
CA ALA A 41 9.01 5.81 4.65
C ALA A 41 7.50 5.84 4.86
N ARG A 42 6.78 5.03 4.09
CA ARG A 42 5.32 4.96 4.15
C ARG A 42 4.86 3.64 4.72
N GLY A 43 4.05 3.69 5.79
CA GLY A 43 3.39 2.50 6.33
C GLY A 43 2.45 1.83 5.32
N VAL A 44 2.17 0.56 5.56
CA VAL A 44 1.16 -0.20 4.81
C VAL A 44 0.14 -0.80 5.77
N GLY A 45 -1.14 -0.60 5.45
CA GLY A 45 -2.26 -1.27 6.10
C GLY A 45 -2.78 -2.41 5.22
N VAL A 46 -3.10 -3.53 5.85
CA VAL A 46 -3.70 -4.70 5.20
C VAL A 46 -4.96 -5.06 5.99
N LEU A 47 -6.14 -4.75 5.45
CA LEU A 47 -7.41 -5.16 6.05
C LEU A 47 -7.88 -6.46 5.39
N CYS A 48 -8.30 -7.40 6.22
CA CYS A 48 -8.70 -8.75 5.85
C CYS A 48 -10.19 -8.93 6.12
N GLU A 49 -11.03 -8.40 5.24
CA GLU A 49 -12.50 -8.47 5.35
C GLU A 49 -13.08 -9.47 4.33
N GLN A 50 -14.14 -9.08 3.61
CA GLN A 50 -14.65 -9.82 2.44
C GLN A 50 -13.61 -9.90 1.32
N PHE A 51 -12.70 -8.92 1.27
CA PHE A 51 -11.57 -8.80 0.37
C PHE A 51 -10.30 -8.46 1.17
N LEU A 52 -9.13 -8.67 0.55
CA LEU A 52 -7.88 -8.08 1.01
C LEU A 52 -7.82 -6.63 0.56
N VAL A 53 -7.65 -5.71 1.49
CA VAL A 53 -7.50 -4.29 1.23
C VAL A 53 -6.09 -3.87 1.58
N ILE A 54 -5.33 -3.41 0.60
CA ILE A 54 -3.96 -2.88 0.80
C ILE A 54 -4.02 -1.36 0.71
N GLU A 55 -3.58 -0.66 1.76
CA GLU A 55 -3.53 0.79 1.85
C GLU A 55 -2.09 1.29 2.02
N ILE A 56 -1.61 2.08 1.06
CA ILE A 56 -0.24 2.60 1.03
C ILE A 56 -0.24 4.13 0.96
N GLY A 57 -1.13 4.77 0.21
CA GLY A 57 -1.08 6.23 0.01
C GLY A 57 -1.81 7.04 1.08
N VAL A 58 -1.87 8.36 0.87
CA VAL A 58 -2.59 9.30 1.74
C VAL A 58 -4.04 9.49 1.30
N ILE A 59 -4.29 9.61 -0.01
CA ILE A 59 -5.65 9.77 -0.57
C ILE A 59 -6.01 8.59 -1.48
N GLY A 60 -5.09 8.17 -2.34
CA GLY A 60 -5.13 6.93 -3.09
C GLY A 60 -4.19 5.88 -2.51
N GLY A 61 -3.82 4.91 -3.33
CA GLY A 61 -3.03 3.74 -2.93
C GLY A 61 -3.86 2.70 -2.19
N ARG A 62 -5.12 2.50 -2.60
CA ARG A 62 -6.03 1.51 -2.03
C ARG A 62 -6.38 0.42 -3.05
N TRP A 63 -5.81 -0.77 -2.89
CA TRP A 63 -6.11 -1.94 -3.73
C TRP A 63 -7.11 -2.85 -3.04
N GLU A 64 -8.17 -3.26 -3.77
CA GLU A 64 -9.11 -4.32 -3.39
C GLU A 64 -8.74 -5.59 -4.13
N LEU A 65 -8.32 -6.59 -3.37
CA LEU A 65 -7.79 -7.85 -3.88
C LEU A 65 -8.65 -9.00 -3.35
N GLY A 66 -8.85 -10.01 -4.19
CA GLY A 66 -9.42 -11.28 -3.79
C GLY A 66 -8.48 -12.07 -2.88
N TYR A 67 -8.94 -13.27 -2.55
CA TYR A 67 -8.21 -14.24 -1.73
C TYR A 67 -7.61 -15.38 -2.57
N ASP A 68 -7.66 -15.27 -3.89
CA ASP A 68 -6.99 -16.22 -4.76
C ASP A 68 -5.47 -16.03 -4.73
N ARG A 69 -4.77 -16.98 -5.34
CA ARG A 69 -3.31 -17.03 -5.32
C ARG A 69 -2.68 -15.82 -6.00
N GLU A 70 -3.25 -15.33 -7.09
CA GLU A 70 -2.68 -14.24 -7.87
C GLU A 70 -2.74 -12.93 -7.08
N ASP A 71 -3.88 -12.68 -6.44
CA ASP A 71 -4.10 -11.52 -5.60
C ASP A 71 -3.29 -11.54 -4.31
N VAL A 72 -3.11 -12.70 -3.67
CA VAL A 72 -2.19 -12.84 -2.52
C VAL A 72 -0.74 -12.58 -2.94
N LEU A 73 -0.32 -13.01 -4.13
CA LEU A 73 1.02 -12.70 -4.65
C LEU A 73 1.17 -11.21 -4.95
N LEU A 74 0.14 -10.57 -5.50
CA LEU A 74 0.14 -9.12 -5.72
C LEU A 74 0.25 -8.37 -4.39
N ALA A 75 -0.51 -8.76 -3.36
CA ALA A 75 -0.41 -8.18 -2.02
C ALA A 75 1.01 -8.26 -1.46
N LYS A 76 1.68 -9.41 -1.57
CA LYS A 76 3.08 -9.57 -1.14
C LYS A 76 4.04 -8.67 -1.92
N ARG A 77 3.88 -8.58 -3.25
CA ARG A 77 4.70 -7.71 -4.11
C ARG A 77 4.52 -6.23 -3.76
N LEU A 78 3.30 -5.82 -3.43
CA LEU A 78 3.02 -4.46 -2.95
C LEU A 78 3.73 -4.19 -1.62
N ILE A 79 3.58 -5.07 -0.62
CA ILE A 79 4.23 -4.95 0.69
C ILE A 79 5.76 -4.87 0.55
N ASP A 80 6.35 -5.77 -0.24
CA ASP A 80 7.79 -5.80 -0.51
C ASP A 80 8.29 -4.49 -1.15
N ALA A 81 7.56 -3.99 -2.16
CA ALA A 81 7.91 -2.73 -2.81
C ALA A 81 7.81 -1.52 -1.87
N VAL A 82 6.83 -1.50 -0.97
CA VAL A 82 6.69 -0.45 0.06
C VAL A 82 7.86 -0.46 1.03
N ILE A 83 8.19 -1.64 1.57
CA ILE A 83 9.32 -1.80 2.50
C ILE A 83 10.63 -1.34 1.84
N ALA A 84 10.80 -1.66 0.55
CA ALA A 84 11.95 -1.24 -0.24
C ALA A 84 11.91 0.22 -0.73
N GLY A 85 10.91 1.03 -0.36
CA GLY A 85 10.82 2.44 -0.76
C GLY A 85 10.53 2.65 -2.26
N ARG A 86 9.99 1.65 -2.96
CA ARG A 86 9.68 1.72 -4.39
C ARG A 86 8.28 2.29 -4.66
N VAL A 87 7.92 3.34 -3.92
CA VAL A 87 6.59 3.97 -3.96
C VAL A 87 6.71 5.45 -4.23
N VAL A 88 5.91 5.93 -5.18
CA VAL A 88 5.78 7.34 -5.51
C VAL A 88 4.32 7.74 -5.44
N GLU A 89 4.01 8.80 -4.69
CA GLU A 89 2.66 9.37 -4.64
C GLU A 89 2.63 10.74 -5.31
N TYR A 90 1.73 10.88 -6.28
CA TYR A 90 1.46 12.09 -7.02
C TYR A 90 0.18 12.72 -6.50
N PHE A 91 0.26 13.98 -6.13
CA PHE A 91 -0.86 14.74 -5.56
C PHE A 91 -1.39 15.75 -6.58
N ALA A 92 -2.72 15.85 -6.61
CA ALA A 92 -3.45 16.95 -7.25
C ALA A 92 -4.59 17.37 -6.30
N PRO A 93 -5.31 18.47 -6.57
CA PRO A 93 -6.34 18.93 -5.64
C PRO A 93 -7.40 17.84 -5.42
N ARG A 94 -7.53 17.39 -4.16
CA ARG A 94 -8.50 16.37 -3.70
C ARG A 94 -8.33 14.97 -4.30
N ARG A 95 -7.18 14.65 -4.89
CA ARG A 95 -6.90 13.29 -5.39
C ARG A 95 -5.41 12.99 -5.29
N SER A 96 -5.06 11.72 -5.22
CA SER A 96 -3.67 11.30 -5.43
C SER A 96 -3.63 10.01 -6.22
N ARG A 97 -2.49 9.80 -6.88
CA ARG A 97 -2.14 8.56 -7.56
C ARG A 97 -0.91 7.97 -6.88
N VAL A 98 -0.96 6.71 -6.53
CA VAL A 98 0.18 5.96 -5.99
C VAL A 98 0.66 4.99 -7.04
N ASP A 99 1.94 5.09 -7.37
CA ASP A 99 2.64 4.14 -8.23
C ASP A 99 3.61 3.33 -7.37
N VAL A 100 3.49 2.01 -7.47
CA VAL A 100 4.33 1.03 -6.77
C VAL A 100 5.11 0.25 -7.81
N THR A 101 6.44 0.32 -7.75
CA THR A 101 7.32 -0.37 -8.71
C THR A 101 7.83 -1.68 -8.12
N PHE A 102 7.55 -2.78 -8.79
CA PHE A 102 7.97 -4.11 -8.40
C PHE A 102 9.42 -4.39 -8.81
N LEU A 103 9.98 -5.49 -8.28
CA LEU A 103 11.40 -5.85 -8.50
C LEU A 103 11.72 -6.12 -9.98
N ASP A 104 10.75 -6.63 -10.73
CA ASP A 104 10.84 -6.87 -12.17
C ASP A 104 10.69 -5.58 -13.02
N GLY A 105 10.57 -4.42 -12.37
CA GLY A 105 10.38 -3.12 -13.02
C GLY A 105 8.94 -2.84 -13.47
N THR A 106 8.01 -3.77 -13.29
CA THR A 106 6.58 -3.51 -13.57
C THR A 106 5.98 -2.61 -12.49
N THR A 107 4.94 -1.85 -12.84
CA THR A 107 4.31 -0.87 -11.93
C THR A 107 2.84 -1.19 -11.73
N ALA A 108 2.39 -1.17 -10.48
CA ALA A 108 0.98 -1.09 -10.13
C ALA A 108 0.61 0.35 -9.77
N SER A 109 -0.54 0.82 -10.25
CA SER A 109 -1.01 2.19 -10.04
C SER A 109 -2.43 2.20 -9.49
N GLU A 110 -2.69 3.08 -8.54
CA GLU A 110 -4.03 3.31 -7.97
C GLU A 110 -4.26 4.82 -7.82
N THR A 111 -5.50 5.29 -8.03
CA THR A 111 -5.85 6.71 -7.93
C THR A 111 -7.11 6.91 -7.08
N GLY A 112 -6.92 7.46 -5.88
CA GLY A 112 -8.00 7.82 -4.97
C GLY A 112 -8.45 9.27 -5.11
N SER A 113 -9.68 9.57 -4.69
CA SER A 113 -10.26 10.91 -4.70
C SER A 113 -11.06 11.19 -3.41
N HIS A 114 -10.95 12.41 -2.88
CA HIS A 114 -11.62 12.84 -1.64
C HIS A 114 -12.90 13.66 -1.94
N GLY A 115 -14.07 13.01 -1.89
CA GLY A 115 -15.40 13.64 -1.91
C GLY A 115 -16.50 12.83 -2.62
N PHE A 116 -17.74 12.93 -2.13
CA PHE A 116 -18.96 12.45 -2.80
C PHE A 116 -19.21 13.25 -4.09
N GLY A 117 -18.73 12.75 -5.22
CA GLY A 117 -19.06 13.26 -6.53
C GLY A 117 -19.09 12.11 -7.51
N LEU A 118 -20.26 11.83 -8.07
CA LEU A 118 -20.47 10.90 -9.18
C LEU A 118 -19.36 11.04 -10.24
N PRO A 119 -19.04 9.98 -11.01
CA PRO A 119 -18.11 10.03 -12.14
C PRO A 119 -18.75 10.78 -13.33
N THR A 120 -19.26 11.98 -13.07
CA THR A 120 -19.90 12.86 -14.05
C THR A 120 -18.98 14.05 -14.21
N PHE A 121 -17.97 13.87 -15.05
CA PHE A 121 -17.52 14.79 -16.09
C PHE A 121 -16.19 14.25 -16.57
N ARG A 122 -16.14 13.85 -17.85
CA ARG A 122 -14.91 13.63 -18.62
C ARG A 122 -14.12 14.94 -18.76
N ARG A 123 -13.77 15.60 -17.67
CA ARG A 123 -12.65 16.54 -17.68
C ARG A 123 -11.43 15.66 -17.83
N ARG A 124 -10.79 15.75 -19.00
CA ARG A 124 -9.42 15.31 -19.27
C ARG A 124 -8.65 15.60 -17.98
N ALA A 125 -8.43 14.57 -17.16
CA ALA A 125 -7.83 14.77 -15.85
C ALA A 125 -6.55 15.53 -16.11
N SER A 126 -6.45 16.76 -15.60
CA SER A 126 -5.28 17.57 -15.86
C SER A 126 -4.07 16.71 -15.50
N LYS A 127 -3.16 16.49 -16.45
CA LYS A 127 -1.96 15.66 -16.23
C LYS A 127 -0.98 16.33 -15.26
N HIS A 128 -1.29 17.55 -14.84
CA HIS A 128 -0.54 18.26 -13.83
C HIS A 128 -0.80 17.64 -12.46
N TRP A 129 0.24 17.00 -11.96
CA TRP A 129 0.42 16.65 -10.57
C TRP A 129 1.20 17.80 -9.93
N ASP A 130 0.63 18.39 -8.88
CA ASP A 130 1.18 19.60 -8.27
C ASP A 130 2.36 19.29 -7.34
N ARG A 131 2.36 18.08 -6.78
CA ARG A 131 3.38 17.62 -5.84
C ARG A 131 3.63 16.13 -6.06
N THR A 132 4.89 15.75 -6.00
CA THR A 132 5.33 14.35 -6.04
C THR A 132 6.09 14.05 -4.76
N VAL A 133 5.80 12.90 -4.12
CA VAL A 133 6.51 12.41 -2.94
C VAL A 133 7.10 11.05 -3.28
N HIS A 134 8.41 10.93 -3.06
CA HIS A 134 9.11 9.65 -3.12
C HIS A 134 9.28 9.16 -1.69
N TYR A 135 8.74 7.98 -1.40
CA TYR A 135 8.89 7.39 -0.07
C TYR A 135 10.23 6.67 0.04
N GLU A 136 10.88 6.83 1.19
CA GLU A 136 12.12 6.14 1.49
C GLU A 136 11.84 4.68 1.91
N PRO A 137 12.84 3.78 1.84
CA PRO A 137 12.75 2.44 2.41
C PRO A 137 12.63 2.47 3.94
N TYR A 138 12.13 1.37 4.51
CA TYR A 138 11.91 1.23 5.95
C TYR A 138 13.21 1.31 6.76
N GLY A 139 14.24 0.63 6.27
CA GLY A 139 15.60 0.71 6.79
C GLY A 139 16.57 1.21 5.72
N GLU A 140 17.85 1.35 6.10
CA GLU A 140 18.92 1.60 5.12
C GLU A 140 19.07 0.36 4.25
N GLY A 141 18.46 0.40 3.06
CA GLY A 141 18.40 -0.76 2.16
C GLY A 141 19.79 -1.32 1.91
N LEU A 142 19.96 -2.63 2.15
CA LEU A 142 21.03 -3.39 1.51
C LEU A 142 20.83 -3.24 -0.01
N SER A 143 21.74 -2.47 -0.61
CA SER A 143 21.91 -2.34 -2.06
C SER A 143 22.61 -3.57 -2.62
#